data_AF-S4NLD0-F1
#
_entry.id   AF-S4NLD0-F1
#
_cell.length_a   1.000
_cell.length_b   1.000
_cell.length_c   1.000
_cell.angle_alpha   90.00
_cell.angle_beta   90.00
_cell.angle_gamma   90.00
#
_symmetry.space_group_name_H-M   'P 1'
#
loop_
_entity.id
_entity.type
_entity.pdbx_description
1 polymer ?
#
loop_
_entity_poly.entity_id
_entity_poly.type
_entity_poly.pdbx_seq_one_letter_code
_entity_poly.pdbx_strand_id
1 'polypeptide(L)'
;QIPRYVISKDNVTIELHSFSDASMFGYGTCIYVKTIDAYGRSSVQLLCAKSRVAPSGKPMTIPRLELSAALLAAKLCASCLTSIRA
;
A
#
# COMPACT_ATOMS: atom_id res chain seq x y z
N GLN A 1 -2.94 11.26 18.76
CA GLN A 1 -3.74 11.78 17.63
C GLN A 1 -3.13 11.25 16.34
N ILE A 2 -3.92 10.70 15.41
CA ILE A 2 -3.41 10.21 14.11
C ILE A 2 -3.53 11.36 13.10
N PRO A 3 -2.43 11.80 12.45
CA PRO A 3 -2.49 12.84 11.42
C PRO A 3 -3.28 12.34 10.21
N ARG A 4 -4.33 13.08 9.82
CA ARG A 4 -5.19 12.72 8.66
C ARG A 4 -4.67 13.28 7.33
N TYR A 5 -3.75 14.24 7.40
CA TYR A 5 -3.17 14.89 6.24
C TYR A 5 -1.76 14.36 6.05
N VAL A 6 -1.53 13.75 4.88
CA VAL A 6 -0.32 12.95 4.62
C VAL A 6 0.60 13.64 3.59
N ILE A 7 0.05 14.60 2.83
CA ILE A 7 0.75 15.30 1.75
C ILE A 7 0.52 16.80 1.94
N SER A 8 1.55 17.56 2.32
CA SER A 8 1.55 19.03 2.35
C SER A 8 1.91 19.65 0.99
N LYS A 9 1.54 20.93 0.79
CA LYS A 9 1.93 21.72 -0.38
C LYS A 9 3.45 21.92 -0.48
N ASP A 10 4.16 21.86 0.64
CA ASP A 10 5.61 22.06 0.70
C ASP A 10 6.41 20.79 0.32
N ASN A 11 5.71 19.68 0.07
CA ASN A 11 6.32 18.44 -0.35
C ASN A 11 6.71 18.51 -1.82
N VAL A 12 8.01 18.33 -2.10
CA VAL A 12 8.58 18.35 -3.45
C VAL A 12 8.53 16.96 -4.07
N THR A 13 8.72 15.93 -3.26
CA THR A 13 8.70 14.53 -3.72
C THR A 13 7.71 13.71 -2.92
N ILE A 14 6.93 12.89 -3.63
CA ILE A 14 5.99 11.94 -3.04
C ILE A 14 6.28 10.57 -3.65
N GLU A 15 6.59 9.61 -2.79
CA GLU A 15 6.88 8.23 -3.18
C GLU A 15 5.84 7.30 -2.54
N LEU A 16 5.34 6.33 -3.31
CA LEU A 16 4.48 5.26 -2.80
C LEU A 16 5.26 3.95 -2.76
N HIS A 17 5.25 3.32 -1.59
CA HIS A 17 5.94 2.08 -1.31
C HIS A 17 4.92 1.02 -0.90
N SER A 18 4.72 0.01 -1.74
CA SER A 18 3.81 -1.10 -1.45
C SER A 18 4.56 -2.32 -0.95
N PHE A 19 4.06 -2.91 0.13
CA PHE A 19 4.52 -4.18 0.66
C PHE A 19 3.36 -5.17 0.64
N SER A 20 3.60 -6.36 0.13
CA SER A 20 2.59 -7.42 0.06
C SER A 20 3.14 -8.70 0.67
N ASP A 21 2.27 -9.41 1.36
CA ASP A 21 2.61 -10.70 1.98
C ASP A 21 1.45 -11.68 1.80
N ALA A 22 1.77 -12.97 1.83
CA ALA A 22 0.82 -14.05 1.65
C ALA A 22 1.17 -15.27 2.51
N SER A 23 0.13 -15.89 3.06
CA SER A 23 0.18 -17.12 3.82
C SER A 23 -0.92 -18.06 3.37
N MET A 24 -0.90 -19.31 3.84
CA MET A 24 -1.97 -20.29 3.57
C MET A 24 -3.36 -19.84 4.05
N PHE A 25 -3.43 -18.87 4.97
CA PHE A 25 -4.69 -18.39 5.56
C PHE A 25 -5.20 -17.09 4.93
N GLY A 26 -4.35 -16.36 4.20
CA GLY A 26 -4.72 -15.08 3.63
C GLY A 26 -3.53 -14.32 3.05
N TYR A 27 -3.85 -13.24 2.37
CA TYR A 27 -2.87 -12.37 1.73
C TYR A 27 -3.27 -10.90 1.90
N GLY A 28 -2.31 -10.00 1.84
CA GLY A 28 -2.56 -8.59 2.06
C GLY A 28 -1.49 -7.68 1.49
N THR A 29 -1.80 -6.39 1.49
CA THR A 29 -0.90 -5.33 1.07
C THR A 29 -1.09 -4.13 1.97
N CYS A 30 0.01 -3.45 2.30
CA CYS A 30 0.01 -2.09 2.82
C CYS A 30 0.79 -1.15 1.89
N ILE A 31 0.36 0.10 1.83
CA ILE A 31 1.03 1.18 1.09
C ILE A 31 1.48 2.22 2.09
N TYR A 32 2.77 2.48 2.10
CA TYR A 32 3.36 3.63 2.76
C TYR A 32 3.55 4.74 1.75
N VAL A 33 3.40 5.97 2.23
CA VAL A 33 3.78 7.15 1.47
C VAL A 33 4.94 7.83 2.18
N LYS A 34 5.97 8.11 1.40
CA LYS A 34 7.12 8.89 1.82
C LYS A 34 7.03 10.25 1.15
N THR A 35 7.04 11.29 1.95
CA THR A 35 7.06 12.67 1.48
C THR A 35 8.41 13.29 1.82
N ILE A 36 8.91 14.15 0.93
CA ILE A 36 10.15 14.90 1.12
C ILE A 36 9.84 16.37 0.86
N ASP A 37 10.12 17.23 1.84
CA ASP A 37 9.92 18.68 1.73
C ASP A 37 11.09 19.37 1.01
N ALA A 38 10.93 20.67 0.74
CA ALA A 38 11.96 21.50 0.10
C ALA A 38 13.26 21.63 0.92
N TYR A 39 13.22 21.31 2.22
CA TYR A 39 14.38 21.29 3.11
C TYR A 39 15.02 19.91 3.21
N GLY A 40 14.54 18.93 2.42
CA GLY A 40 15.04 17.55 2.42
C GLY A 40 14.57 16.72 3.61
N ARG A 41 13.61 17.19 4.41
CA ARG A 41 13.06 16.42 5.53
C ARG A 41 12.09 15.39 4.98
N SER A 42 12.23 14.15 5.45
CA SER A 42 11.36 13.05 5.03
C SER A 42 10.40 12.62 6.12
N SER A 43 9.18 12.25 5.72
CA SER A 43 8.16 11.67 6.60
C SER A 43 7.55 10.46 5.92
N VAL A 44 7.39 9.36 6.66
CA VAL A 44 6.83 8.10 6.16
C VAL A 44 5.61 7.74 7.00
N GLN A 45 4.49 7.48 6.34
CA GLN A 45 3.23 7.15 6.99
C GLN A 45 2.50 6.04 6.24
N LEU A 46 1.76 5.20 6.98
CA LEU A 46 0.86 4.22 6.39
C LEU A 46 -0.31 4.97 5.75
N LEU A 47 -0.44 4.85 4.43
CA LEU A 47 -1.51 5.49 3.68
C LEU A 47 -2.78 4.63 3.68
N CYS A 48 -2.62 3.34 3.37
CA CYS A 48 -3.73 2.39 3.35
C CYS A 48 -3.23 0.95 3.46
N ALA A 49 -4.11 0.05 3.87
CA ALA A 49 -3.85 -1.38 3.86
C ALA A 49 -5.12 -2.15 3.48
N LYS A 50 -4.95 -3.30 2.86
CA LYS A 50 -6.03 -4.20 2.47
C LYS A 50 -5.58 -5.65 2.60
N SER A 51 -6.40 -6.47 3.24
CA SER A 51 -6.17 -7.91 3.41
C SER A 51 -7.38 -8.73 2.95
N ARG A 52 -7.15 -10.00 2.64
CA ARG A 52 -8.16 -10.97 2.22
C ARG A 52 -7.83 -12.34 2.81
N VAL A 53 -8.87 -13.05 3.26
CA VAL A 53 -8.77 -14.46 3.69
C VAL A 53 -8.58 -15.35 2.45
N ALA A 54 -7.75 -16.38 2.56
CA ALA A 54 -7.55 -17.33 1.48
C ALA A 54 -8.85 -18.11 1.19
N PRO A 55 -9.16 -18.46 -0.07
CA PRO A 55 -10.38 -19.18 -0.39
C PRO A 55 -10.46 -20.54 0.31
N SER A 56 -11.50 -20.75 1.12
CA SER A 56 -11.69 -22.00 1.90
C SER A 56 -12.20 -23.16 1.03
N GLY A 57 -12.94 -22.88 -0.05
CA GLY A 57 -13.53 -23.91 -0.93
C GLY A 57 -12.60 -24.44 -2.02
N LYS A 58 -11.47 -23.76 -2.29
CA LYS A 58 -10.48 -24.22 -3.27
C LYS A 58 -9.08 -23.79 -2.79
N PRO A 59 -8.32 -24.68 -2.15
CA PRO A 59 -7.01 -24.33 -1.62
C PRO A 59 -6.09 -23.86 -2.75
N MET A 60 -5.45 -22.72 -2.51
CA MET A 60 -4.47 -22.13 -3.41
C MET A 60 -3.07 -22.40 -2.87
N THR A 61 -2.10 -22.57 -3.76
CA THR A 61 -0.70 -22.68 -3.38
C THR A 61 -0.16 -21.32 -2.92
N ILE A 62 0.87 -21.33 -2.05
CA ILE A 62 1.54 -20.10 -1.57
C ILE A 62 1.93 -19.18 -2.74
N PRO A 63 2.59 -19.65 -3.83
CA PRO A 63 2.95 -18.76 -4.94
C PRO A 63 1.76 -18.09 -5.63
N ARG A 64 0.58 -18.75 -5.69
CA ARG A 64 -0.63 -18.12 -6.24
C ARG A 64 -1.21 -17.07 -5.29
N LEU A 65 -1.06 -17.27 -3.98
CA LEU A 65 -1.48 -16.29 -2.96
C LEU A 65 -0.53 -15.09 -2.96
N GLU A 66 0.79 -15.30 -3.09
CA GLU A 66 1.78 -14.24 -3.29
C GLU A 66 1.47 -13.39 -4.53
N LEU A 67 1.18 -14.04 -5.67
CA LEU A 67 0.76 -13.34 -6.89
C LEU A 67 -0.55 -12.56 -6.68
N SER A 68 -1.48 -13.11 -5.89
CA SER A 68 -2.73 -12.42 -5.55
C SER A 68 -2.49 -11.20 -4.66
N ALA A 69 -1.52 -11.28 -3.74
CA ALA A 69 -1.07 -10.16 -2.92
C ALA A 69 -0.42 -9.06 -3.79
N ALA A 70 0.43 -9.44 -4.74
CA ALA A 70 1.05 -8.50 -5.67
C ALA A 70 -0.01 -7.82 -6.58
N LEU A 71 -1.01 -8.56 -7.05
CA LEU A 71 -2.12 -8.00 -7.82
C LEU A 71 -2.96 -7.03 -6.97
N LEU A 72 -3.21 -7.39 -5.70
CA LEU A 72 -3.88 -6.50 -4.75
C LEU A 72 -3.09 -5.21 -4.56
N ALA A 73 -1.77 -5.31 -4.46
CA ALA A 73 -0.86 -4.17 -4.35
C ALA A 73 -0.93 -3.24 -5.56
N ALA A 74 -0.82 -3.78 -6.78
CA ALA A 74 -0.89 -2.99 -8.00
C ALA A 74 -2.23 -2.21 -8.10
N LYS A 75 -3.35 -2.88 -7.78
CA LYS A 75 -4.67 -2.24 -7.78
C LYS A 75 -4.80 -1.14 -6.72
N LEU A 76 -4.29 -1.39 -5.52
CA LEU A 76 -4.35 -0.43 -4.43
C LEU A 76 -3.45 0.79 -4.73
N CYS A 77 -2.24 0.58 -5.26
CA CYS A 77 -1.36 1.64 -5.72
C CYS A 77 -2.01 2.52 -6.78
N ALA A 78 -2.65 1.91 -7.79
CA ALA A 78 -3.37 2.67 -8.81
C ALA A 78 -4.48 3.54 -8.20
N SER A 79 -5.27 2.98 -7.28
CA SER A 79 -6.33 3.73 -6.57
C SER A 79 -5.77 4.89 -5.74
N CYS A 80 -4.66 4.67 -5.02
CA CYS A 80 -4.00 5.71 -4.23
C CYS A 80 -3.42 6.81 -5.12
N LEU A 81 -2.76 6.46 -6.22
CA LEU A 81 -2.22 7.44 -7.17
C LEU A 81 -3.32 8.34 -7.74
N THR A 82 -4.47 7.77 -8.12
CA THR A 82 -5.61 8.57 -8.58
C THR A 82 -6.13 9.50 -7.48
N SER A 83 -6.21 9.02 -6.24
CA SER A 83 -6.73 9.81 -5.11
C SER A 83 -5.76 10.93 -4.66
N ILE A 84 -4.45 10.74 -4.84
CA ILE A 84 -3.44 11.75 -4.50
C ILE A 84 -3.36 12.86 -5.56
N ARG A 85 -3.64 12.53 -6.81
CA ARG A 85 -3.60 13.48 -7.94
C ARG A 85 -4.89 14.29 -8.11
N ALA A 86 -5.98 13.87 -7.46
CA ALA A 86 -7.27 14.57 -7.46
C ALA A 86 -7.23 15.75 -6.49
#